data_AF-A0A076MJH8-F1
#
_entry.id   AF-A0A076MJH8-F1
#
_cell.length_a   1.000
_cell.length_b   1.000
_cell.length_c   1.000
_cell.angle_alpha   90.00
_cell.angle_beta   90.00
_cell.angle_gamma   90.00
#
_symmetry.space_group_name_H-M   'P 1'
#
loop_
_entity.id
_entity.type
_entity.pdbx_description
1 polymer ?
#
loop_
_entity_poly.entity_id
_entity_poly.type
_entity_poly.pdbx_seq_one_letter_code
_entity_poly.pdbx_strand_id
1 'polypeptide(L)'
;MIIDAHSHVHDPVEKHLALLDEASADKAILFATRPHPARAATLDELKGRWPCCRRAWPAAAKAGRGPARTGRRGRRAPGPVRRLRLGGPVAARG
;
A
#
# COMPACT_ATOMS: atom_id res chain seq x y z
N MET A 1 -12.44 7.24 -27.90
CA MET A 1 -11.23 6.42 -27.71
C MET A 1 -10.75 6.59 -26.28
N ILE A 2 -10.90 5.56 -25.46
CA ILE A 2 -10.53 5.50 -24.04
C ILE A 2 -9.29 4.60 -23.91
N ILE A 3 -8.29 5.06 -23.16
CA ILE A 3 -7.05 4.30 -22.93
C ILE A 3 -6.86 4.15 -21.42
N ASP A 4 -6.68 2.91 -20.98
CA ASP A 4 -6.14 2.64 -19.65
C ASP A 4 -4.62 2.93 -19.67
N ALA A 5 -4.24 4.05 -19.04
CA ALA A 5 -2.86 4.52 -19.02
C ALA A 5 -1.95 3.67 -18.12
N HIS A 6 -2.50 2.87 -17.20
CA HIS A 6 -1.70 2.07 -16.28
C HIS A 6 -2.46 0.85 -15.77
N SER A 7 -2.15 -0.30 -16.39
CA SER A 7 -2.60 -1.60 -15.88
C SER A 7 -1.46 -2.60 -15.82
N HIS A 8 -1.56 -3.56 -14.91
CA HIS A 8 -0.66 -4.70 -14.87
C HIS A 8 -1.22 -5.85 -15.69
N VAL A 9 -0.38 -6.55 -16.45
CA VAL A 9 -0.80 -7.72 -17.24
C VAL A 9 -1.45 -8.74 -16.32
N HIS A 10 -2.74 -9.08 -16.50
CA HIS A 10 -3.37 -10.17 -15.76
C HIS A 10 -3.14 -11.53 -16.44
N ASP A 11 -3.04 -12.59 -15.63
CA ASP A 11 -2.88 -13.97 -16.06
C ASP A 11 -3.94 -14.84 -15.35
N PRO A 12 -4.94 -15.39 -16.07
CA PRO A 12 -5.04 -15.51 -17.52
C PRO A 12 -5.49 -14.21 -18.24
N VAL A 13 -5.04 -14.02 -19.49
CA VAL A 13 -5.21 -12.77 -20.27
C VAL A 13 -6.67 -12.53 -20.65
N GLU A 14 -7.45 -13.59 -20.84
CA GLU A 14 -8.86 -13.53 -21.23
C GLU A 14 -9.69 -12.75 -20.19
N LYS A 15 -9.35 -12.89 -18.90
CA LYS A 15 -9.99 -12.13 -17.82
C LYS A 15 -9.61 -10.65 -17.85
N HIS A 16 -8.41 -10.32 -18.32
CA HIS A 16 -7.99 -8.94 -18.48
C HIS A 16 -8.80 -8.24 -19.59
N LEU A 17 -8.94 -8.92 -20.73
CA LEU A 17 -9.68 -8.41 -21.88
C LEU A 17 -11.16 -8.18 -21.53
N ALA A 18 -11.79 -9.13 -20.84
CA ALA A 18 -13.17 -8.98 -20.39
C ALA A 18 -13.38 -7.73 -19.50
N LEU A 19 -12.42 -7.38 -18.65
CA LEU A 19 -12.47 -6.17 -17.83
C LEU A 19 -12.28 -4.90 -18.65
N LEU A 20 -11.42 -4.92 -19.68
CA LEU A 20 -11.27 -3.79 -20.59
C LEU A 20 -12.53 -3.56 -21.43
N ASP A 21 -13.18 -4.64 -21.87
CA ASP A 21 -14.45 -4.59 -22.60
C ASP A 21 -15.57 -4.02 -21.72
N GLU A 22 -15.70 -4.49 -20.47
CA GLU A 22 -16.65 -3.94 -19.50
C GLU A 22 -16.39 -2.46 -19.21
N ALA A 23 -15.11 -2.07 -19.10
CA ALA A 23 -14.70 -0.69 -18.90
C ALA A 23 -14.80 0.18 -20.17
N SER A 24 -15.17 -0.39 -21.32
CA SER A 24 -15.21 0.28 -22.62
C SER A 24 -13.87 0.96 -22.99
N ALA A 25 -12.76 0.35 -22.57
CA ALA A 25 -11.40 0.82 -22.87
C ALA A 25 -10.91 0.22 -24.19
N ASP A 26 -10.55 1.06 -25.17
CA ASP A 26 -10.09 0.60 -26.48
C ASP A 26 -8.65 0.04 -26.44
N LYS A 27 -7.81 0.57 -25.53
CA LYS A 27 -6.40 0.20 -25.41
C LYS A 27 -5.95 0.27 -23.95
N ALA A 28 -4.93 -0.51 -23.60
CA ALA A 28 -4.28 -0.44 -22.29
C ALA A 28 -2.76 -0.41 -22.43
N ILE A 29 -2.09 0.39 -21.60
CA ILE A 29 -0.64 0.35 -21.44
C ILE A 29 -0.32 -0.60 -20.29
N LEU A 30 0.34 -1.72 -20.63
CA LEU A 30 0.56 -2.83 -19.73
C LEU A 30 1.96 -2.82 -19.12
N PHE A 31 2.01 -2.91 -17.80
CA PHE A 31 3.24 -3.04 -17.01
C PHE A 31 3.39 -4.47 -16.53
N ALA A 32 4.56 -5.07 -16.76
CA ALA A 32 4.85 -6.42 -16.30
C ALA A 32 4.97 -6.47 -14.77
N THR A 33 4.28 -7.41 -14.14
CA THR A 33 4.42 -7.71 -12.70
C THR A 33 4.80 -9.15 -12.50
N ARG A 34 6.02 -9.38 -12.02
CA ARG A 34 6.46 -10.67 -11.49
C ARG A 34 6.77 -10.47 -10.00
N PRO A 35 6.17 -11.25 -9.09
CA PRO A 35 5.26 -12.39 -9.30
C PRO A 35 3.81 -11.94 -9.59
N HIS A 36 3.06 -12.71 -10.39
CA HIS A 36 1.70 -12.33 -10.76
C HIS A 36 0.68 -12.73 -9.66
N PRO A 37 0.10 -11.78 -8.89
CA PRO A 37 -0.73 -12.10 -7.74
C PRO A 37 -2.06 -12.74 -8.13
N ALA A 38 -2.60 -12.44 -9.32
CA ALA A 38 -3.89 -12.97 -9.77
C ALA A 38 -3.91 -14.49 -9.98
N ARG A 39 -2.74 -15.15 -9.96
CA ARG A 39 -2.60 -16.61 -10.04
C ARG A 39 -2.67 -17.34 -8.69
N ALA A 40 -2.62 -16.64 -7.57
CA ALA A 40 -2.72 -17.29 -6.26
C ALA A 40 -4.19 -17.51 -5.90
N ALA A 41 -4.59 -18.76 -5.66
CA ALA A 41 -5.94 -19.09 -5.18
C ALA A 41 -6.08 -18.89 -3.67
N THR A 42 -4.96 -18.95 -2.94
CA THR A 42 -4.93 -18.84 -1.48
C THR A 42 -3.91 -17.81 -1.00
N LEU A 43 -4.10 -17.33 0.23
CA LEU A 43 -3.16 -16.44 0.90
C LEU A 43 -1.76 -17.08 1.01
N ASP A 44 -1.70 -18.39 1.24
CA ASP A 44 -0.44 -19.12 1.38
C ASP A 44 0.30 -19.28 0.05
N GLU A 45 -0.41 -19.51 -1.05
CA GLU A 45 0.18 -19.46 -2.39
C GLU A 45 0.72 -18.07 -2.72
N LEU A 46 -0.01 -17.01 -2.33
CA LEU A 46 0.46 -15.63 -2.51
C LEU A 46 1.74 -15.38 -1.68
N LYS A 47 1.84 -15.91 -0.44
CA LYS A 47 3.08 -15.86 0.37
C LYS A 47 4.25 -16.55 -0.30
N GLY A 48 4.01 -17.74 -0.87
CA GLY A 48 5.02 -18.50 -1.56
C GLY A 48 5.57 -17.78 -2.80
N ARG A 49 4.69 -17.13 -3.56
CA ARG A 49 5.06 -16.40 -4.78
C ARG A 49 5.79 -15.09 -4.50
N TRP A 50 5.58 -14.45 -3.34
CA TRP A 50 6.14 -13.13 -3.01
C TRP A 50 7.13 -13.15 -1.81
N PRO A 51 8.28 -13.86 -1.93
CA PRO A 51 9.18 -14.08 -0.80
C PRO A 51 9.82 -12.79 -0.25
N CYS A 52 10.02 -11.76 -1.08
CA CYS A 52 10.60 -10.49 -0.63
C CYS A 52 9.70 -9.72 0.36
N CYS A 53 8.39 -9.99 0.37
CA CYS A 53 7.44 -9.35 1.28
C CYS A 53 7.13 -10.20 2.53
N ARG A 54 7.87 -11.30 2.76
CA ARG A 54 7.62 -12.23 3.88
C ARG A 54 7.56 -11.54 5.25
N ARG A 55 8.36 -10.49 5.47
CA ARG A 55 8.39 -9.73 6.74
C ARG A 55 7.22 -8.76 6.91
N ALA A 56 6.58 -8.36 5.82
CA ALA A 56 5.46 -7.42 5.83
C ALA A 56 4.11 -8.13 6.06
N TRP A 57 4.06 -9.46 5.93
CA TRP A 57 2.82 -10.18 6.17
C TRP A 57 2.46 -10.14 7.66
N PRO A 58 1.25 -9.69 8.05
CA PRO A 58 0.79 -9.89 9.40
C PRO A 58 0.79 -11.39 9.70
N ALA A 59 1.42 -11.79 10.82
CA ALA A 59 1.26 -13.13 11.35
C ALA A 59 -0.24 -13.37 11.54
N ALA A 60 -0.74 -14.52 11.08
CA ALA A 60 -2.14 -14.88 11.26
C ALA A 60 -2.47 -14.74 12.75
N ALA A 61 -3.32 -13.77 13.09
CA ALA A 61 -3.78 -13.58 14.44
C ALA A 61 -4.43 -14.91 14.85
N LYS A 62 -3.88 -15.58 15.87
CA LYS A 62 -4.54 -16.75 16.43
C LYS A 62 -5.96 -16.32 16.80
N ALA A 63 -6.96 -16.98 16.23
CA ALA A 63 -8.37 -16.81 16.60
C ALA A 63 -8.58 -17.33 18.03
N GLY A 64 -8.03 -16.59 19.00
CA GLY A 64 -8.27 -16.75 20.43
C GLY A 64 -8.93 -15.47 20.88
N ARG A 65 -10.12 -15.58 21.46
CA ARG A 65 -10.88 -14.48 22.08
C ARG A 65 -9.93 -13.57 22.88
N GLY A 66 -9.65 -12.39 22.35
CA GLY A 66 -8.99 -11.32 23.09
C GLY A 66 -9.99 -10.69 24.06
N PRO A 67 -9.57 -10.30 25.28
CA PRO A 67 -10.47 -9.74 26.27
C PRO A 67 -11.05 -8.42 25.76
N ALA A 68 -12.29 -8.14 26.16
CA ALA A 68 -13.04 -6.96 25.76
C ALA A 68 -12.18 -5.68 25.87
N ARG A 69 -11.99 -4.98 24.74
CA ARG A 69 -11.33 -3.67 24.71
C ARG A 69 -12.22 -2.67 25.45
N THR A 70 -11.97 -2.46 26.73
CA THR A 70 -12.55 -1.32 27.46
C THR A 70 -11.84 -0.05 26.99
N GLY A 71 -12.60 0.84 26.37
CA GLY A 71 -12.10 2.10 25.85
C GLY A 71 -11.60 3.00 26.98
N ARG A 72 -10.30 3.26 27.03
CA ARG A 72 -9.76 4.51 27.58
C ARG A 72 -9.07 5.28 26.45
N ARG A 73 -9.81 6.19 25.81
CA ARG A 73 -9.20 7.27 25.01
C ARG A 73 -8.46 8.19 25.97
N GLY A 74 -7.20 7.89 26.25
CA GLY A 74 -6.29 8.83 26.90
C GLY A 74 -6.06 10.02 25.97
N ARG A 75 -6.58 11.19 26.33
CA ARG A 75 -6.19 12.45 25.70
C ARG A 75 -4.70 12.64 25.98
N ARG A 76 -3.84 12.55 24.97
CA ARG A 76 -2.44 12.97 25.08
C ARG A 76 -2.43 14.49 25.31
N ALA A 77 -1.86 14.93 26.42
CA ALA A 77 -1.55 16.34 26.63
C ALA A 77 -0.56 16.80 25.53
N PRO A 78 -0.70 18.02 25.00
CA PRO A 78 0.27 18.55 24.05
C PRO A 78 1.62 18.75 24.74
N GLY A 79 2.69 18.19 24.16
CA GLY A 79 4.06 18.41 24.62
C GLY A 79 4.53 19.86 24.39
N PRO A 80 5.60 20.32 25.07
CA PRO A 80 6.03 21.70 24.99
C PRO A 80 6.54 22.05 23.58
N VAL A 81 5.96 23.09 22.99
CA VAL A 81 6.40 23.68 21.71
C VAL A 81 7.77 24.33 21.91
N ARG A 82 8.81 23.75 21.28
CA ARG A 82 10.13 24.39 21.18
C ARG A 82 10.05 25.57 20.22
N ARG A 83 10.16 26.79 20.74
CA ARG A 83 10.27 28.02 19.96
C ARG A 83 11.64 28.05 19.26
N LEU A 84 11.68 27.96 17.93
CA LEU A 84 12.91 28.24 17.18
C LEU A 84 13.31 29.69 17.42
N ARG A 85 14.53 29.92 17.95
CA ARG A 85 15.17 31.23 17.94
C ARG A 85 15.57 31.55 16.50
N LEU A 86 14.88 32.49 15.88
CA LEU A 86 15.35 33.13 14.65
C LEU A 86 16.63 33.93 14.98
N GLY A 87 17.61 33.82 14.09
CA GLY A 87 18.98 34.29 14.28
C GLY A 87 19.10 35.78 14.64
N GLY A 88 20.11 36.08 15.46
CA GLY A 88 20.53 37.45 15.77
C GLY A 88 21.32 38.09 14.61
N PRO A 89 21.50 39.42 14.62
CA PRO A 89 22.12 40.15 13.54
C PRO A 89 23.62 39.84 13.41
N VAL A 90 24.07 39.63 12.17
CA VAL A 90 25.48 39.52 11.79
C VAL A 90 26.08 40.93 11.82
N ALA A 91 27.05 41.15 12.72
CA ALA A 91 27.84 42.38 12.73
C ALA A 91 28.78 42.38 11.53
N ALA A 92 28.63 43.40 10.66
CA ALA A 92 29.56 43.71 9.60
C ALA A 92 30.92 44.11 10.22
N ARG A 93 31.99 43.43 9.82
CA ARG A 93 33.37 43.86 10.11
C ARG A 93 33.85 44.71 8.93
N GLY A 94 34.33 45.91 9.24
CA GLY A 94 35.14 46.74 8.35
C GLY A 94 36.59 46.28 8.28
#